data_AF-A0A1S6U7E7-F1
#
_entry.id   AF-A0A1S6U7E7-F1
#
_cell.length_a   1.000
_cell.length_b   1.000
_cell.length_c   1.000
_cell.angle_alpha   90.00
_cell.angle_beta   90.00
_cell.angle_gamma   90.00
#
_symmetry.space_group_name_H-M   'P 1'
#
loop_
_entity.id
_entity.type
_entity.pdbx_description
1 polymer ?
#
loop_
_entity_poly.entity_id
_entity_poly.type
_entity_poly.pdbx_seq_one_letter_code
_entity_poly.pdbx_strand_id
1 'polypeptide(L)' 'MKKFEVLNIHCENCANTIKNALSDEFGDIEVDLSVEPKIVSVDLKNSDDIEKFKSELDDLGFEVSKEL' A
#
# COMPACT_ATOMS: atom_id res chain seq x y z
N MET A 1 10.88 -3.41 6.09
CA MET A 1 9.51 -2.84 6.03
C MET A 1 9.58 -1.39 5.56
N LYS A 2 9.09 -1.16 4.35
CA LYS A 2 8.88 0.14 3.72
C LYS A 2 7.50 0.68 4.10
N LYS A 3 7.35 2.00 4.12
CA LYS A 3 6.10 2.67 4.46
C LYS A 3 5.77 3.73 3.42
N PHE A 4 4.49 3.83 3.08
CA PHE A 4 3.99 4.74 2.07
C PHE A 4 2.79 5.51 2.63
N GLU A 5 2.78 6.83 2.41
CA GLU A 5 1.56 7.62 2.51
C GLU A 5 0.73 7.34 1.25
N VAL A 6 -0.52 6.91 1.44
CA VAL A 6 -1.42 6.48 0.37
C VAL A 6 -2.76 7.20 0.51
N LEU A 7 -3.19 7.78 -0.60
CA LEU A 7 -4.45 8.50 -0.73
C LEU A 7 -5.60 7.56 -1.15
N ASN A 8 -6.84 8.05 -1.07
CA ASN A 8 -8.06 7.33 -1.48
C ASN A 8 -8.39 6.05 -0.68
N ILE A 9 -7.78 5.85 0.49
CA ILE A 9 -8.15 4.79 1.44
C ILE A 9 -9.10 5.36 2.50
N HIS A 10 -10.40 5.14 2.35
CA HIS A 10 -11.42 5.77 3.20
C HIS A 10 -11.97 4.89 4.32
N CYS A 11 -11.86 3.56 4.20
CA CYS A 11 -12.44 2.63 5.16
C CYS A 11 -11.70 1.30 5.21
N GLU A 12 -12.10 0.44 6.15
CA GLU A 12 -11.56 -0.90 6.31
C GLU A 12 -11.71 -1.77 5.06
N ASN A 13 -12.79 -1.59 4.28
CA ASN A 13 -12.96 -2.32 3.02
C ASN A 13 -11.89 -1.93 1.98
N CYS A 14 -11.49 -0.66 1.89
CA CYS A 14 -10.38 -0.24 1.02
C CYS A 14 -9.07 -0.93 1.45
N ALA A 15 -8.78 -0.96 2.75
CA ALA A 15 -7.62 -1.66 3.28
C ALA A 15 -7.65 -3.17 2.95
N ASN A 16 -8.81 -3.81 3.09
CA ASN A 16 -8.98 -5.22 2.75
C ASN A 16 -8.83 -5.48 1.24
N THR A 17 -9.28 -4.57 0.37
CA THR A 17 -9.03 -4.66 -1.08
C THR A 17 -7.54 -4.69 -1.39
N ILE A 18 -6.75 -3.80 -0.80
CA ILE A 18 -5.29 -3.76 -1.00
C ILE A 18 -4.66 -5.08 -0.55
N LYS A 19 -4.97 -5.53 0.68
CA LYS A 19 -4.42 -6.78 1.23
C LYS A 19 -4.76 -7.98 0.36
N ASN A 20 -6.03 -8.14 -0.01
CA ASN A 20 -6.48 -9.27 -0.81
C ASN A 20 -5.89 -9.29 -2.23
N ALA A 21 -5.64 -8.11 -2.82
CA ALA A 21 -5.07 -8.02 -4.16
C ALA A 21 -3.55 -8.24 -4.17
N LEU A 22 -2.84 -7.74 -3.16
CA LEU A 22 -1.39 -7.57 -3.21
C LEU A 22 -0.62 -8.52 -2.28
N SER A 23 -1.26 -9.11 -1.26
CA SER A 23 -0.52 -9.90 -0.26
C SER A 23 0.03 -11.23 -0.78
N ASP A 24 -0.58 -11.83 -1.81
CA ASP A 24 -0.04 -13.05 -2.44
C ASP A 24 1.31 -12.80 -3.13
N GLU A 25 1.52 -11.59 -3.62
CA GLU A 25 2.75 -11.20 -4.32
C GLU A 25 3.77 -10.55 -3.38
N PHE A 26 3.35 -9.57 -2.58
CA PHE A 26 4.24 -8.72 -1.79
C PHE A 26 4.34 -9.16 -0.32
N GLY A 27 3.59 -10.18 0.09
CA GLY A 27 3.56 -10.71 1.44
C GLY A 27 2.64 -9.94 2.38
N ASP A 28 3.02 -9.85 3.65
CA ASP A 28 2.18 -9.20 4.66
C ASP A 28 2.11 -7.68 4.45
N ILE A 29 0.89 -7.16 4.37
CA ILE A 29 0.60 -5.74 4.14
C ILE A 29 -0.23 -5.22 5.30
N GLU A 30 0.28 -4.18 5.96
CA GLU A 30 -0.42 -3.47 7.01
C GLU A 30 -0.94 -2.12 6.49
N VAL A 31 -2.14 -1.74 6.93
CA VAL A 31 -2.75 -0.45 6.59
C VAL A 31 -3.19 0.24 7.87
N ASP A 32 -2.59 1.39 8.17
CA ASP A 32 -2.95 2.24 9.29
C ASP A 32 -4.00 3.27 8.87
N LEU A 33 -5.23 3.02 9.32
CA LEU A 33 -6.39 3.87 9.06
C LEU A 33 -6.51 5.03 10.07
N SER A 34 -5.69 5.06 11.13
CA SER A 34 -5.79 6.04 12.22
C SER A 34 -5.15 7.40 11.90
N VAL A 35 -4.40 7.48 10.80
CA VAL A 35 -3.70 8.69 10.32
C VAL A 35 -4.28 9.17 9.00
N GLU A 36 -3.91 10.38 8.54
CA GLU A 36 -4.29 10.93 7.24
C GLU A 36 -3.11 11.72 6.65
N PRO A 37 -2.59 11.38 5.46
CA PRO A 37 -2.92 10.22 4.61
C PRO A 37 -2.78 8.86 5.32
N LYS A 38 -3.43 7.82 4.79
CA LYS A 38 -3.30 6.47 5.36
C LYS A 38 -1.90 5.95 5.10
N ILE A 39 -1.38 5.14 6.03
CA ILE A 39 -0.05 4.54 5.87
C ILE A 39 -0.19 3.07 5.48
N VAL A 40 0.47 2.68 4.39
CA VAL A 40 0.62 1.28 3.98
C VAL A 40 2.05 0.83 4.25
N SER A 41 2.20 -0.30 4.94
CA SER A 41 3.51 -0.88 5.30
C SER A 41 3.66 -2.28 4.71
N VAL A 42 4.82 -2.55 4.10
CA VAL A 42 5.11 -3.83 3.42
C VAL A 42 6.62 -4.11 3.40
N ASP A 43 7.05 -5.38 3.44
CA ASP A 43 8.48 -5.74 3.47
C ASP A 43 9.09 -5.92 2.07
N LEU A 44 9.44 -4.80 1.43
CA LEU A 44 10.08 -4.77 0.11
C LEU A 44 11.59 -4.50 0.24
N LYS A 45 12.40 -5.23 -0.54
CA LYS A 45 13.88 -5.20 -0.43
C LYS A 45 14.59 -4.57 -1.61
N ASN A 46 14.04 -4.72 -2.82
CA ASN A 46 14.66 -4.19 -4.05
C ASN A 46 13.80 -3.06 -4.63
N SER A 47 14.40 -2.28 -5.53
CA SER A 47 13.75 -1.14 -6.18
C SER A 47 12.60 -1.57 -7.10
N ASP A 48 12.74 -2.71 -7.76
CA ASP A 48 11.78 -3.16 -8.77
C ASP A 48 10.45 -3.56 -8.12
N ASP A 49 10.50 -4.24 -6.98
CA ASP A 49 9.33 -4.58 -6.16
C ASP A 49 8.64 -3.31 -5.62
N ILE A 50 9.41 -2.28 -5.26
CA ILE A 50 8.86 -1.00 -4.78
C ILE A 50 8.10 -0.30 -5.89
N GLU A 51 8.68 -0.19 -7.08
CA GLU A 51 8.02 0.45 -8.23
C GLU A 51 6.82 -0.36 -8.69
N LYS A 52 6.91 -1.69 -8.70
CA LYS A 52 5.77 -2.55 -9.02
C LYS A 52 4.64 -2.40 -7.99
N PHE A 53 4.96 -2.41 -6.71
CA PHE A 53 3.96 -2.20 -5.64
C PHE A 53 3.22 -0.87 -5.78
N LYS A 54 3.94 0.22 -6.09
CA LYS A 54 3.35 1.54 -6.36
C LYS A 54 2.42 1.51 -7.58
N SER A 55 2.84 0.82 -8.66
CA SER A 55 2.02 0.66 -9.87
C SER A 55 0.74 -0.11 -9.60
N GLU A 56 0.81 -1.23 -8.88
CA GLU A 56 -0.36 -2.06 -8.56
C GLU A 56 -1.33 -1.32 -7.62
N LEU A 57 -0.83 -0.49 -6.70
CA LEU A 57 -1.68 0.40 -5.90
C LEU A 57 -2.42 1.42 -6.77
N ASP A 58 -1.73 2.05 -7.72
CA ASP A 58 -2.32 3.02 -8.65
C ASP A 58 -3.40 2.38 -9.53
N ASP A 59 -3.15 1.17 -10.06
CA ASP A 59 -4.10 0.39 -10.85
C ASP A 59 -5.37 0.02 -10.04
N LEU A 60 -5.25 -0.14 -8.71
CA LEU A 60 -6.37 -0.33 -7.79
C LEU A 60 -7.08 0.98 -7.40
N GLY A 61 -6.54 2.15 -7.79
CA GLY A 61 -7.08 3.48 -7.50
C GLY A 61 -6.53 4.14 -6.23
N PHE A 62 -5.44 3.61 -5.67
CA PHE A 62 -4.79 4.12 -4.47
C PHE A 62 -3.47 4.82 -4.81
N GLU A 63 -3.45 6.15 -4.70
CA GLU A 63 -2.29 6.95 -5.10
C GLU A 63 -1.25 7.03 -3.97
N VAL A 64 0.01 6.73 -4.28
CA VAL A 64 1.12 6.89 -3.33
C VAL A 64 1.61 8.34 -3.38
N SER A 65 1.40 9.10 -2.30
CA SER A 65 1.86 10.50 -2.21
C SER A 65 3.32 10.62 -1.78
N LYS A 66 3.81 9.67 -0.97
CA LYS A 66 5.17 9.73 -0.41
C LYS A 66 5.65 8.37 0.11
N GLU A 67 6.94 8.07 -0.11
CA GLU A 67 7.67 6.99 0.58
C GLU A 67 8.39 7.54 1.82
N LEU A 68 8.32 6.83 2.96
CA LEU A 68 8.84 7.24 4.27
C LEU A 68 10.16 6.57 4.66
#